data_AF-A0A6N9U0B4-F1
#
_entry.id   AF-A0A6N9U0B4-F1
#
_cell.length_a   1.000
_cell.length_b   1.000
_cell.length_c   1.000
_cell.angle_alpha   90.00
_cell.angle_beta   90.00
_cell.angle_gamma   90.00
#
_symmetry.space_group_name_H-M   'P 1'
#
loop_
_entity.id
_entity.type
_entity.pdbx_description
1 polymer ?
#
loop_
_entity_poly.entity_id
_entity_poly.type
_entity_poly.pdbx_seq_one_letter_code
_entity_poly.pdbx_strand_id
1 'polypeptide(L)'
;ARVPLSATGRAPGWDGDGTVLITGGTGAIGAHVARHLAAEHGVRHLLLTSRSGPAAEGAAELLAELAALGAHAEIAACDAADRDALAALLAALPPAHPLTGVVHAAGVLSDGVVATMTPERLDLVLRPKVDAAINLHELTAGLDLSEFVLFSSIAGVFGGMGQGNYAAANAFLDALAHRRRADGLPGRSLAWGLWANSTGMTGGLTEADLRRIARGGIVAFDPAQGLALFDTAGTLDEPVVLPLRLDTAAVRAQA
;
A
#
# COMPACT_ATOMS: atom_id res chain seq x y z
N ALA A 1 12.97 -12.53 -12.30
CA ALA A 1 14.41 -12.51 -11.92
C ALA A 1 14.54 -11.88 -10.54
N ARG A 2 15.49 -12.30 -9.69
CA ARG A 2 15.81 -11.50 -8.48
C ARG A 2 16.37 -10.18 -8.98
N VAL A 3 15.81 -9.04 -8.56
CA VAL A 3 16.36 -7.74 -8.94
C VAL A 3 17.71 -7.60 -8.24
N PRO A 4 18.83 -7.50 -8.97
CA PRO A 4 20.14 -7.30 -8.36
C PRO A 4 20.14 -5.95 -7.63
N LEU A 5 20.65 -5.91 -6.39
CA LEU A 5 20.77 -4.67 -5.61
C LEU A 5 21.61 -3.58 -6.31
N SER A 6 22.35 -3.93 -7.37
CA SER A 6 23.14 -3.00 -8.18
C SER A 6 22.31 -2.16 -9.17
N ALA A 7 20.99 -2.35 -9.26
CA ALA A 7 20.08 -1.57 -10.11
C ALA A 7 19.53 -0.32 -9.41
N THR A 8 20.36 0.37 -8.63
CA THR A 8 20.01 1.66 -8.01
C THR A 8 20.04 2.74 -9.07
N GLY A 9 18.87 3.10 -9.60
CA GLY A 9 18.72 4.14 -10.63
C GLY A 9 18.00 5.40 -10.14
N ARG A 10 17.32 5.34 -8.98
CA ARG A 10 16.47 6.43 -8.48
C ARG A 10 16.66 6.64 -6.97
N ALA A 11 16.65 7.89 -6.52
CA ALA A 11 16.44 8.21 -5.11
C ALA A 11 14.92 8.32 -4.86
N PRO A 12 14.36 7.73 -3.78
CA PRO A 12 12.95 7.95 -3.43
C PRO A 12 12.67 9.44 -3.25
N GLY A 13 11.65 9.96 -3.93
CA GLY A 13 11.34 11.39 -3.96
C GLY A 13 10.47 11.84 -2.79
N TRP A 14 10.79 11.44 -1.56
CA TRP A 14 10.04 11.88 -0.38
C TRP A 14 10.54 13.22 0.19
N ASP A 15 11.56 13.79 -0.44
CA ASP A 15 12.18 15.04 -0.04
C ASP A 15 11.31 16.26 -0.39
N GLY A 16 11.15 17.16 0.57
CA GLY A 16 10.45 18.44 0.37
C GLY A 16 9.48 18.79 1.49
N ASP A 17 8.74 19.86 1.27
CA ASP A 17 7.80 20.46 2.23
C ASP A 17 6.33 20.21 1.86
N GLY A 18 6.09 19.26 0.94
CA GLY A 18 4.75 18.89 0.48
C GLY A 18 4.07 17.85 1.38
N THR A 19 2.78 17.63 1.13
CA THR A 19 1.96 16.65 1.84
C THR A 19 2.03 15.28 1.17
N VAL A 20 2.16 14.22 1.98
CA VAL A 20 1.99 12.82 1.54
C VAL A 20 0.64 12.28 2.01
N LEU A 21 -0.19 11.84 1.06
CA LEU A 21 -1.46 11.16 1.33
C LEU A 21 -1.21 9.66 1.55
N ILE A 22 -1.73 9.09 2.63
CA ILE A 22 -1.75 7.66 2.89
C ILE A 22 -3.21 7.19 3.07
N THR A 23 -3.76 6.52 2.06
CA THR A 23 -5.09 5.91 2.19
C THR A 23 -4.99 4.58 2.91
N GLY A 24 -5.95 4.26 3.77
CA GLY A 24 -5.78 3.17 4.74
C GLY A 24 -4.74 3.53 5.80
N GLY A 25 -4.48 4.83 6.03
CA GLY A 25 -3.39 5.33 6.86
C GLY A 25 -3.49 4.99 8.35
N THR A 26 -4.70 4.68 8.83
CA THR A 26 -4.93 4.17 10.19
C THR A 26 -4.90 2.64 10.30
N GLY A 27 -4.81 1.94 9.17
CA GLY A 27 -4.63 0.49 9.15
C GLY A 27 -3.20 0.09 9.53
N ALA A 28 -2.99 -1.17 9.90
CA ALA A 28 -1.70 -1.69 10.39
C ALA A 28 -0.51 -1.30 9.50
N ILE A 29 -0.59 -1.57 8.19
CA ILE A 29 0.49 -1.26 7.25
C ILE A 29 0.61 0.26 7.03
N GLY A 30 -0.51 0.97 6.82
CA GLY A 30 -0.50 2.42 6.61
C GLY A 30 0.14 3.18 7.76
N ALA A 31 -0.12 2.77 9.00
CA ALA A 31 0.46 3.37 10.20
C ALA A 31 1.98 3.08 10.32
N HIS A 32 2.45 1.90 9.90
CA HIS A 32 3.91 1.64 9.82
C HIS A 32 4.57 2.53 8.78
N VAL A 33 3.97 2.67 7.60
CA VAL A 33 4.50 3.53 6.53
C VAL A 33 4.51 5.00 6.96
N ALA A 34 3.45 5.49 7.60
CA ALA A 34 3.38 6.88 8.08
C ALA A 34 4.54 7.22 9.03
N ARG A 35 4.81 6.35 10.02
CA ARG A 35 5.93 6.52 10.96
C ARG A 35 7.27 6.47 10.25
N HIS A 36 7.43 5.53 9.33
CA HIS A 36 8.67 5.36 8.56
C HIS A 36 8.99 6.58 7.71
N LEU A 37 7.99 7.13 7.02
CA LEU A 37 8.15 8.35 6.21
C LEU A 37 8.52 9.56 7.07
N ALA A 38 7.91 9.71 8.25
CA ALA A 38 8.24 10.81 9.17
C ALA A 38 9.64 10.68 9.79
N ALA A 39 10.03 9.46 10.19
CA ALA A 39 11.27 9.18 10.89
C ALA A 39 12.49 9.13 9.96
N GLU A 40 12.40 8.35 8.87
CA GLU A 40 13.55 8.02 8.03
C GLU A 40 13.63 8.89 6.76
N HIS A 41 12.48 9.34 6.24
CA HIS A 41 12.42 10.17 5.02
C HIS A 41 12.15 11.65 5.30
N GLY A 42 11.97 12.02 6.57
CA GLY A 42 11.80 13.41 6.97
C GLY A 42 10.49 14.06 6.51
N VAL A 43 9.49 13.28 6.10
CA VAL A 43 8.18 13.82 5.68
C VAL A 43 7.52 14.54 6.86
N ARG A 44 7.16 15.83 6.64
CA ARG A 44 6.59 16.68 7.69
C ARG A 44 5.09 16.90 7.58
N HIS A 45 4.49 16.68 6.43
CA HIS A 45 3.06 16.85 6.23
C HIS A 45 2.43 15.53 5.78
N LEU A 46 1.54 14.98 6.60
CA LEU A 46 0.89 13.70 6.35
C LEU A 46 -0.63 13.87 6.37
N LEU A 47 -1.30 13.37 5.33
CA LEU A 47 -2.75 13.22 5.31
C LEU A 47 -3.07 11.73 5.33
N LEU A 48 -3.64 11.25 6.43
CA LEU A 48 -3.99 9.85 6.61
C LEU A 48 -5.50 9.69 6.45
N THR A 49 -5.94 8.87 5.48
CA THR A 49 -7.37 8.65 5.26
C THR A 49 -7.79 7.24 5.58
N SER A 50 -8.98 7.10 6.15
CA SER A 50 -9.70 5.85 6.29
C SER A 50 -11.18 6.13 6.47
N ARG A 51 -12.05 5.14 6.29
CA ARG A 51 -13.50 5.29 6.55
C ARG A 51 -13.79 5.66 8.00
N SER A 52 -13.05 5.09 8.95
CA SER A 52 -13.20 5.36 10.38
C SER A 52 -12.57 6.69 10.81
N GLY A 53 -11.64 7.23 10.02
CA GLY A 53 -10.97 8.50 10.29
C GLY A 53 -10.39 8.58 11.71
N PRO A 54 -10.55 9.71 12.43
CA PRO A 54 -10.10 9.87 13.81
C PRO A 54 -10.72 8.88 14.81
N ALA A 55 -11.84 8.23 14.46
CA ALA A 55 -12.48 7.23 15.31
C ALA A 55 -11.89 5.81 15.12
N ALA A 56 -10.86 5.65 14.27
CA ALA A 56 -10.14 4.39 14.17
C ALA A 56 -9.39 4.08 15.47
N GLU A 57 -9.33 2.81 15.84
CA GLU A 57 -8.54 2.34 16.97
C GLU A 57 -7.06 2.72 16.77
N GLY A 58 -6.44 3.32 17.79
CA GLY A 58 -5.03 3.76 17.73
C GLY A 58 -4.79 5.07 16.97
N ALA A 59 -5.82 5.75 16.48
CA ALA A 59 -5.66 6.98 15.68
C ALA A 59 -5.04 8.14 16.47
N ALA A 60 -5.47 8.32 17.73
CA ALA A 60 -4.95 9.38 18.60
C ALA A 60 -3.48 9.12 18.98
N GLU A 61 -3.15 7.87 19.29
CA GLU A 61 -1.79 7.42 19.57
C GLU A 61 -0.89 7.62 18.35
N LEU A 62 -1.36 7.25 17.15
CA LEU A 62 -0.63 7.46 15.90
C LEU A 62 -0.33 8.95 15.65
N LEU A 63 -1.30 9.85 15.86
CA LEU A 63 -1.09 11.29 15.75
C LEU A 63 -0.02 11.79 16.72
N ALA A 64 -0.07 11.34 17.98
CA ALA A 64 0.90 11.73 19.00
C ALA A 64 2.31 11.25 18.66
N GLU A 65 2.45 10.03 18.15
CA GLU A 65 3.74 9.47 17.72
C GLU A 65 4.31 10.22 16.51
N LEU A 66 3.48 10.53 15.51
CA LEU A 66 3.91 11.31 14.34
C LEU A 66 4.32 12.74 14.72
N ALA A 67 3.60 13.37 15.64
CA ALA A 67 3.97 14.68 16.19
C ALA A 67 5.31 14.62 16.94
N ALA A 68 5.56 13.56 17.72
CA ALA A 68 6.83 13.36 18.40
C ALA A 68 8.02 13.15 17.43
N LEU A 69 7.74 12.63 16.22
CA LEU A 69 8.69 12.53 15.12
C LEU A 69 8.83 13.85 14.31
N GLY A 70 8.12 14.91 14.73
CA GLY A 70 8.16 16.22 14.09
C GLY A 70 7.25 16.37 12.86
N ALA A 71 6.31 15.44 12.64
CA ALA A 71 5.37 15.53 11.53
C ALA A 71 4.02 16.14 11.96
N HIS A 72 3.46 16.99 11.10
CA HIS A 72 2.10 17.46 11.13
C HIS A 72 1.20 16.47 10.36
N ALA A 73 0.52 15.61 11.11
CA ALA A 73 -0.40 14.63 10.54
C ALA A 73 -1.86 15.04 10.76
N GLU A 74 -2.67 14.90 9.71
CA GLU A 74 -4.13 14.97 9.77
C GLU A 74 -4.71 13.59 9.50
N ILE A 75 -5.67 13.15 10.33
CA ILE A 75 -6.47 11.96 10.03
C ILE A 75 -7.86 12.42 9.59
N ALA A 76 -8.23 12.08 8.35
CA ALA A 76 -9.55 12.40 7.80
C ALA A 76 -10.40 11.14 7.61
N ALA A 77 -11.69 11.24 7.96
CA ALA A 77 -12.69 10.25 7.61
C ALA A 77 -13.04 10.40 6.13
N CYS A 78 -12.49 9.53 5.28
CA CYS A 78 -12.67 9.59 3.84
C CYS A 78 -12.58 8.18 3.23
N ASP A 79 -13.57 7.80 2.43
CA ASP A 79 -13.50 6.66 1.53
C ASP A 79 -12.88 7.14 0.21
N ALA A 80 -11.68 6.67 -0.14
CA ALA A 80 -11.02 7.07 -1.38
C ALA A 80 -11.77 6.62 -2.64
N ALA A 81 -12.72 5.67 -2.53
CA ALA A 81 -13.61 5.30 -3.62
C ALA A 81 -14.77 6.32 -3.83
N ASP A 82 -15.00 7.22 -2.87
CA ASP A 82 -15.86 8.39 -3.06
C ASP A 82 -15.02 9.51 -3.69
N ARG A 83 -15.21 9.71 -4.99
CA ARG A 83 -14.42 10.65 -5.79
C ARG A 83 -14.59 12.09 -5.32
N ASP A 84 -15.81 12.50 -4.97
CA ASP A 84 -16.11 13.88 -4.60
C ASP A 84 -15.58 14.19 -3.20
N ALA A 85 -15.71 13.26 -2.26
CA ALA A 85 -15.12 13.38 -0.93
C ALA A 85 -13.59 13.47 -1.01
N LEU A 86 -12.96 12.62 -1.82
CA LEU A 86 -11.50 12.66 -2.02
C LEU A 86 -11.07 13.97 -2.67
N ALA A 87 -11.78 14.44 -3.70
CA ALA A 87 -11.47 15.71 -4.37
C ALA A 87 -11.58 16.90 -3.41
N ALA A 88 -12.63 16.95 -2.59
CA ALA A 88 -12.82 17.99 -1.59
C ALA A 88 -11.69 17.99 -0.55
N LEU A 89 -11.26 16.81 -0.10
CA LEU A 89 -10.16 16.68 0.84
C LEU A 89 -8.82 17.14 0.25
N LEU A 90 -8.53 16.76 -1.00
CA LEU A 90 -7.32 17.20 -1.70
C LEU A 90 -7.31 18.72 -1.96
N ALA A 91 -8.47 19.31 -2.30
CA ALA A 91 -8.61 20.75 -2.51
C ALA A 91 -8.47 21.57 -1.22
N ALA A 92 -8.66 20.96 -0.05
CA ALA A 92 -8.50 21.61 1.25
C ALA A 92 -7.04 21.70 1.71
N LEU A 93 -6.09 21.05 1.01
CA LEU A 93 -4.68 21.11 1.36
C LEU A 93 -4.14 22.55 1.24
N PRO A 94 -3.30 23.01 2.19
CA PRO A 94 -2.70 24.34 2.12
C PRO A 94 -1.85 24.50 0.85
N PRO A 95 -1.96 25.61 0.11
CA PRO A 95 -1.13 25.86 -1.06
C PRO A 95 0.38 25.87 -0.77
N ALA A 96 0.77 26.15 0.48
CA ALA A 96 2.17 26.10 0.93
C ALA A 96 2.71 24.65 1.03
N HIS A 97 1.82 23.67 1.24
CA HIS A 97 2.17 22.26 1.42
C HIS A 97 1.31 21.39 0.50
N PRO A 98 1.45 21.54 -0.84
CA PRO A 98 0.62 20.82 -1.81
C PRO A 98 0.85 19.31 -1.74
N LEU A 99 -0.06 18.52 -2.28
CA LEU A 99 0.13 17.09 -2.40
C LEU A 99 1.34 16.78 -3.32
N THR A 100 2.30 16.04 -2.81
CA THR A 100 3.53 15.63 -3.54
C THR A 100 3.74 14.13 -3.56
N GLY A 101 3.11 13.38 -2.65
CA GLY A 101 3.22 11.93 -2.60
C GLY A 101 1.89 11.23 -2.29
N VAL A 102 1.72 10.04 -2.85
CA VAL A 102 0.58 9.16 -2.57
C VAL A 102 1.06 7.77 -2.21
N VAL A 103 0.56 7.23 -1.10
CA VAL A 103 0.65 5.81 -0.74
C VAL A 103 -0.76 5.24 -0.58
N HIS A 104 -1.14 4.34 -1.49
CA HIS A 104 -2.42 3.67 -1.46
C HIS A 104 -2.31 2.31 -0.75
N ALA A 105 -2.56 2.29 0.56
CA ALA A 105 -2.54 1.10 1.41
C ALA A 105 -3.94 0.60 1.83
N ALA A 106 -5.00 1.15 1.25
CA ALA A 106 -6.36 0.72 1.55
C ALA A 106 -6.66 -0.66 0.93
N GLY A 107 -7.42 -1.47 1.67
CA GLY A 107 -7.85 -2.77 1.18
C GLY A 107 -8.58 -3.57 2.24
N VAL A 108 -9.37 -4.53 1.79
CA VAL A 108 -10.05 -5.53 2.63
C VAL A 108 -9.96 -6.91 1.97
N LEU A 109 -10.23 -7.96 2.73
CA LEU A 109 -10.32 -9.33 2.24
C LEU A 109 -11.77 -9.81 2.29
N SER A 110 -12.14 -10.66 1.34
CA SER A 110 -13.42 -11.38 1.32
C SER A 110 -13.21 -12.69 0.58
N ASP A 111 -12.53 -13.62 1.24
CA ASP A 111 -12.12 -14.88 0.63
C ASP A 111 -13.34 -15.76 0.28
N GLY A 112 -13.24 -16.45 -0.84
CA GLY A 112 -14.24 -17.34 -1.40
C GLY A 112 -13.76 -17.97 -2.70
N VAL A 113 -14.07 -19.25 -2.92
CA VAL A 113 -13.80 -19.89 -4.22
C VAL A 113 -14.64 -19.22 -5.31
N VAL A 114 -14.17 -19.27 -6.55
CA VAL A 114 -14.83 -18.61 -7.69
C VAL A 114 -16.29 -19.09 -7.83
N ALA A 115 -16.56 -20.36 -7.58
CA ALA A 115 -17.92 -20.93 -7.65
C ALA A 115 -18.91 -20.33 -6.64
N THR A 116 -18.43 -19.70 -5.56
CA THR A 116 -19.25 -19.05 -4.53
C THR A 116 -19.12 -17.53 -4.55
N MET A 117 -18.45 -16.97 -5.57
CA MET A 117 -18.22 -15.53 -5.66
C MET A 117 -19.53 -14.83 -6.02
N THR A 118 -19.81 -13.73 -5.33
CA THR A 118 -20.99 -12.88 -5.59
C THR A 118 -20.54 -11.47 -5.99
N PRO A 119 -21.37 -10.70 -6.70
CA PRO A 119 -21.08 -9.29 -7.01
C PRO A 119 -20.72 -8.48 -5.77
N GLU A 120 -21.44 -8.67 -4.65
CA GLU A 120 -21.21 -7.91 -3.41
C GLU A 120 -19.83 -8.22 -2.80
N ARG A 121 -19.37 -9.47 -2.91
CA ARG A 121 -18.02 -9.87 -2.46
C ARG A 121 -16.91 -9.35 -3.37
N LEU A 122 -17.20 -9.19 -4.66
CA LEU A 122 -16.30 -8.53 -5.60
C LEU A 122 -16.22 -7.04 -5.27
N ASP A 123 -17.35 -6.35 -5.22
CA ASP A 123 -17.44 -4.91 -4.96
C ASP A 123 -16.79 -4.54 -3.63
N LEU A 124 -16.98 -5.34 -2.58
CA LEU A 124 -16.34 -5.12 -1.28
C LEU A 124 -14.81 -5.04 -1.37
N VAL A 125 -14.19 -5.87 -2.22
CA VAL A 125 -12.73 -5.96 -2.37
C VAL A 125 -12.20 -5.00 -3.44
N LEU A 126 -12.95 -4.82 -4.53
CA LEU A 126 -12.57 -3.93 -5.62
C LEU A 126 -12.68 -2.47 -5.19
N ARG A 127 -13.74 -2.05 -4.50
CA ARG A 127 -13.98 -0.64 -4.13
C ARG A 127 -12.76 0.05 -3.48
N PRO A 128 -12.20 -0.45 -2.36
CA PRO A 128 -11.09 0.22 -1.70
C PRO A 128 -9.74 0.10 -2.43
N LYS A 129 -9.67 -0.65 -3.54
CA LYS A 129 -8.44 -0.84 -4.34
C LYS A 129 -8.57 -0.24 -5.73
N VAL A 130 -9.48 -0.76 -6.54
CA VAL A 130 -9.71 -0.37 -7.93
C VAL A 130 -10.32 1.02 -8.01
N ASP A 131 -11.53 1.21 -7.48
CA ASP A 131 -12.24 2.50 -7.58
C ASP A 131 -11.42 3.62 -6.92
N ALA A 132 -10.86 3.35 -5.74
CA ALA A 132 -9.98 4.27 -5.05
C ALA A 132 -8.73 4.63 -5.86
N ALA A 133 -8.06 3.65 -6.48
CA ALA A 133 -6.87 3.91 -7.28
C ALA A 133 -7.18 4.65 -8.60
N ILE A 134 -8.35 4.42 -9.20
CA ILE A 134 -8.84 5.20 -10.34
C ILE A 134 -9.04 6.66 -9.92
N ASN A 135 -9.76 6.92 -8.83
CA ASN A 135 -9.98 8.27 -8.33
C ASN A 135 -8.66 8.98 -8.01
N LEU A 136 -7.75 8.29 -7.31
CA LEU A 136 -6.42 8.80 -7.02
C LEU A 136 -5.65 9.11 -8.31
N HIS A 137 -5.72 8.24 -9.33
CA HIS A 137 -5.04 8.47 -10.58
C HIS A 137 -5.57 9.72 -11.30
N GLU A 138 -6.89 9.83 -11.46
CA GLU A 138 -7.51 10.94 -12.17
C GLU A 138 -7.31 12.28 -11.45
N LEU A 139 -7.54 12.32 -10.13
CA LEU A 139 -7.48 13.55 -9.35
C LEU A 139 -6.05 14.07 -9.16
N THR A 140 -5.04 13.21 -9.37
CA THR A 140 -3.63 13.58 -9.21
C THR A 140 -2.83 13.60 -10.51
N ALA A 141 -3.44 13.30 -11.66
CA ALA A 141 -2.72 13.22 -12.94
C ALA A 141 -2.05 14.54 -13.36
N GLY A 142 -2.62 15.68 -12.96
CA GLY A 142 -2.05 17.01 -13.22
C GLY A 142 -1.20 17.58 -12.10
N LEU A 143 -0.95 16.83 -11.02
CA LEU A 143 -0.15 17.29 -9.88
C LEU A 143 1.32 16.86 -10.06
N ASP A 144 2.23 17.69 -9.55
CA ASP A 144 3.67 17.40 -9.54
C ASP A 144 4.00 16.43 -8.40
N LEU A 145 3.55 15.18 -8.55
CA LEU A 145 3.89 14.13 -7.61
C LEU A 145 5.31 13.64 -7.85
N SER A 146 6.04 13.38 -6.77
CA SER A 146 7.31 12.68 -6.80
C SER A 146 7.11 11.15 -6.69
N GLU A 147 6.09 10.74 -5.95
CA GLU A 147 5.80 9.35 -5.62
C GLU A 147 4.30 9.02 -5.70
N PHE A 148 4.00 7.88 -6.33
CA PHE A 148 2.65 7.30 -6.36
C PHE A 148 2.78 5.79 -6.18
N VAL A 149 2.59 5.32 -4.95
CA VAL A 149 2.87 3.94 -4.55
C VAL A 149 1.56 3.20 -4.24
N LEU A 150 1.31 2.12 -4.95
CA LEU A 150 0.16 1.24 -4.78
C LEU A 150 0.57 -0.02 -4.00
N PHE A 151 -0.13 -0.34 -2.91
CA PHE A 151 0.10 -1.58 -2.17
C PHE A 151 -0.76 -2.69 -2.77
N SER A 152 -0.11 -3.48 -3.63
CA SER A 152 -0.65 -4.69 -4.25
C SER A 152 -0.28 -5.93 -3.41
N SER A 153 -0.46 -7.12 -3.96
CA SER A 153 -0.13 -8.39 -3.32
C SER A 153 0.38 -9.40 -4.34
N ILE A 154 1.30 -10.27 -3.93
CA ILE A 154 1.71 -11.43 -4.73
C ILE A 154 0.54 -12.33 -5.13
N ALA A 155 -0.61 -12.25 -4.46
CA ALA A 155 -1.84 -12.95 -4.87
C ALA A 155 -2.33 -12.52 -6.27
N GLY A 156 -2.05 -11.28 -6.70
CA GLY A 156 -2.35 -10.82 -8.06
C GLY A 156 -1.41 -11.42 -9.12
N VAL A 157 -0.24 -11.92 -8.72
CA VAL A 157 0.80 -12.47 -9.61
C VAL A 157 0.79 -13.99 -9.65
N PHE A 158 0.78 -14.64 -8.48
CA PHE A 158 0.83 -16.09 -8.36
C PHE A 158 -0.55 -16.73 -8.13
N GLY A 159 -1.59 -15.91 -7.91
CA GLY A 159 -2.88 -16.37 -7.41
C GLY A 159 -2.87 -16.59 -5.89
N GLY A 160 -4.06 -16.66 -5.31
CA GLY A 160 -4.28 -17.05 -3.92
C GLY A 160 -5.48 -17.98 -3.82
N MET A 161 -5.39 -19.02 -2.98
CA MET A 161 -6.48 -19.98 -2.81
C MET A 161 -7.72 -19.27 -2.25
N GLY A 162 -8.81 -19.24 -3.01
CA GLY A 162 -10.04 -18.54 -2.62
C GLY A 162 -9.94 -17.01 -2.70
N GLN A 163 -8.94 -16.46 -3.39
CA GLN A 163 -8.70 -15.01 -3.42
C GLN A 163 -8.89 -14.43 -4.83
N GLY A 164 -9.86 -14.94 -5.60
CA GLY A 164 -10.06 -14.51 -7.00
C GLY A 164 -10.37 -13.01 -7.14
N ASN A 165 -11.24 -12.48 -6.27
CA ASN A 165 -11.56 -11.05 -6.20
C ASN A 165 -10.35 -10.20 -5.78
N TYR A 166 -9.60 -10.64 -4.76
CA TYR A 166 -8.41 -9.95 -4.27
C TYR A 166 -7.26 -9.99 -5.28
N ALA A 167 -7.05 -11.11 -5.96
CA ALA A 167 -6.08 -11.24 -7.04
C ALA A 167 -6.41 -10.28 -8.19
N ALA A 168 -7.67 -10.21 -8.61
CA ALA A 168 -8.12 -9.27 -9.63
C ALA A 168 -7.88 -7.80 -9.24
N ALA A 169 -8.22 -7.44 -7.99
CA ALA A 169 -7.99 -6.09 -7.48
C ALA A 169 -6.50 -5.69 -7.49
N ASN A 170 -5.62 -6.61 -7.08
CA ASN A 170 -4.18 -6.35 -7.02
C ASN A 170 -3.54 -6.35 -8.42
N ALA A 171 -3.96 -7.23 -9.33
CA ALA A 171 -3.52 -7.20 -10.72
C ALA A 171 -3.91 -5.89 -11.43
N PHE A 172 -5.07 -5.31 -11.08
CA PHE A 172 -5.44 -3.98 -11.56
C PHE A 172 -4.46 -2.90 -11.10
N LEU A 173 -4.04 -2.91 -9.82
CA LEU A 173 -3.07 -1.94 -9.30
C LEU A 173 -1.72 -2.06 -10.03
N ASP A 174 -1.28 -3.29 -10.30
CA ASP A 174 -0.06 -3.55 -11.06
C ASP A 174 -0.16 -2.97 -12.48
N ALA A 175 -1.29 -3.19 -13.16
CA ALA A 175 -1.54 -2.63 -14.49
C ALA A 175 -1.64 -1.09 -14.48
N LEU A 176 -2.23 -0.50 -13.42
CA LEU A 176 -2.32 0.95 -13.28
C LEU A 176 -0.93 1.60 -13.09
N ALA A 177 -0.02 0.96 -12.34
CA ALA A 177 1.34 1.44 -12.21
C ALA A 177 2.08 1.46 -13.57
N HIS A 178 1.91 0.42 -14.38
CA HIS A 178 2.40 0.40 -15.76
C HIS A 178 1.80 1.53 -16.61
N ARG A 179 0.48 1.75 -16.52
CA ARG A 179 -0.22 2.82 -17.25
C ARG A 179 0.35 4.19 -16.88
N ARG A 180 0.43 4.52 -15.58
CA ARG A 180 0.96 5.81 -15.12
C ARG A 180 2.37 6.06 -15.66
N ARG A 181 3.25 5.05 -15.61
CA ARG A 181 4.61 5.15 -16.13
C ARG A 181 4.66 5.35 -17.65
N ALA A 182 3.77 4.70 -18.41
CA ALA A 182 3.65 4.92 -19.85
C ALA A 182 3.17 6.35 -20.19
N ASP A 183 2.39 6.97 -19.31
CA ASP A 183 1.91 8.35 -19.45
C ASP A 183 2.92 9.38 -18.89
N GLY A 184 4.13 8.96 -18.51
CA GLY A 184 5.18 9.82 -17.96
C GLY A 184 4.97 10.24 -16.51
N LEU A 185 3.96 9.68 -15.83
CA LEU A 185 3.63 9.97 -14.44
C LEU A 185 4.39 9.02 -13.47
N PRO A 186 4.70 9.47 -12.25
CA PRO A 186 5.17 8.56 -11.20
C PRO A 186 4.11 7.48 -10.95
N GLY A 187 4.57 6.24 -10.75
CA GLY A 187 3.70 5.10 -10.49
C GLY A 187 4.51 3.86 -10.18
N ARG A 188 4.28 3.27 -9.00
CA ARG A 188 4.85 1.99 -8.60
C ARG A 188 3.82 1.14 -7.89
N SER A 189 3.71 -0.13 -8.27
CA SER A 189 2.97 -1.13 -7.51
C SER A 189 3.94 -2.04 -6.77
N LEU A 190 3.68 -2.23 -5.48
CA LEU A 190 4.41 -3.15 -4.62
C LEU A 190 3.53 -4.37 -4.37
N ALA A 191 3.77 -5.46 -5.10
CA ALA A 191 3.09 -6.72 -4.93
C ALA A 191 3.68 -7.47 -3.72
N TRP A 192 3.20 -7.11 -2.54
CA TRP A 192 3.75 -7.56 -1.26
C TRP A 192 3.57 -9.05 -1.02
N GLY A 193 4.62 -9.67 -0.48
CA GLY A 193 4.53 -10.93 0.26
C GLY A 193 3.84 -10.76 1.62
N LEU A 194 3.96 -11.78 2.46
CA LEU A 194 3.22 -11.82 3.72
C LEU A 194 3.89 -10.98 4.82
N TRP A 195 3.19 -9.96 5.30
CA TRP A 195 3.58 -9.19 6.49
C TRP A 195 3.11 -9.92 7.75
N ALA A 196 4.00 -10.13 8.72
CA ALA A 196 3.66 -10.67 10.02
C ALA A 196 3.18 -9.54 10.96
N ASN A 197 1.96 -9.04 10.74
CA ASN A 197 1.33 -8.06 11.61
C ASN A 197 0.40 -8.72 12.62
N SER A 198 0.38 -8.19 13.84
CA SER A 198 -0.57 -8.59 14.90
C SER A 198 -1.99 -8.09 14.65
N THR A 199 -2.19 -7.11 13.77
CA THR A 199 -3.48 -6.50 13.41
C THR A 199 -3.65 -6.40 11.90
N GLY A 200 -4.87 -6.04 11.45
CA GLY A 200 -5.20 -5.94 10.03
C GLY A 200 -5.39 -7.30 9.35
N MET A 201 -5.13 -7.36 8.03
CA MET A 201 -5.42 -8.54 7.20
C MET A 201 -4.79 -9.85 7.70
N THR A 202 -3.64 -9.76 8.39
CA THR A 202 -2.89 -10.92 8.88
C THR A 202 -3.01 -11.12 10.39
N GLY A 203 -3.70 -10.22 11.11
CA GLY A 203 -3.78 -10.25 12.57
C GLY A 203 -4.51 -11.48 13.13
N GLY A 204 -5.34 -12.14 12.31
CA GLY A 204 -6.01 -13.38 12.67
C GLY A 204 -5.21 -14.66 12.37
N LEU A 205 -4.02 -14.57 11.76
CA LEU A 205 -3.24 -15.76 11.40
C LEU A 205 -2.56 -16.36 12.63
N THR A 206 -2.77 -17.65 12.84
CA THR A 206 -2.07 -18.40 13.88
C THR A 206 -0.65 -18.75 13.44
N GLU A 207 0.22 -19.13 14.38
CA GLU A 207 1.52 -19.71 14.02
C GLU A 207 1.39 -20.93 13.09
N ALA A 208 0.34 -21.73 13.26
CA ALA A 208 0.09 -22.88 12.41
C ALA A 208 -0.24 -22.45 10.97
N ASP A 209 -0.98 -21.36 10.78
CA ASP A 209 -1.25 -20.78 9.46
C ASP A 209 0.02 -20.25 8.80
N LEU A 210 0.85 -19.52 9.55
CA LEU A 210 2.13 -19.02 9.05
C LEU A 210 3.05 -20.16 8.61
N ARG A 211 3.16 -21.22 9.41
CA ARG A 211 3.93 -22.43 9.04
C ARG A 211 3.35 -23.13 7.82
N ARG A 212 2.02 -23.15 7.65
CA ARG A 212 1.36 -23.71 6.46
C ARG A 212 1.68 -22.91 5.21
N ILE A 213 1.63 -21.58 5.28
CA ILE A 213 2.00 -20.71 4.16
C ILE A 213 3.48 -20.85 3.82
N ALA A 214 4.36 -20.92 4.84
CA ALA A 214 5.80 -21.12 4.66
C ALA A 214 6.15 -22.44 3.95
N ARG A 215 5.36 -23.51 4.14
CA ARG A 215 5.54 -24.75 3.37
C ARG A 215 5.34 -24.54 1.87
N GLY A 216 4.48 -23.59 1.48
CA GLY A 216 4.30 -23.13 0.09
C GLY A 216 5.42 -22.23 -0.42
N GLY A 217 6.47 -22.01 0.37
CA GLY A 217 7.63 -21.22 -0.02
C GLY A 217 7.51 -19.72 0.24
N ILE A 218 6.35 -19.22 0.70
CA ILE A 218 6.18 -17.81 1.07
C ILE A 218 6.45 -17.64 2.57
N VAL A 219 7.52 -16.93 2.92
CA VAL A 219 7.91 -16.69 4.30
C VAL A 219 7.45 -15.30 4.72
N ALA A 220 6.80 -15.21 5.88
CA ALA A 220 6.42 -13.92 6.45
C ALA A 220 7.66 -13.12 6.88
N PHE A 221 7.56 -11.81 6.81
CA PHE A 221 8.56 -10.88 7.33
C PHE A 221 7.91 -9.89 8.29
N ASP A 222 8.68 -9.42 9.26
CA ASP A 222 8.19 -8.45 10.25
C ASP A 222 8.04 -7.04 9.61
N PRO A 223 7.36 -6.08 10.29
CA PRO A 223 7.17 -4.74 9.75
C PRO A 223 8.46 -4.00 9.43
N ALA A 224 9.53 -4.16 10.22
CA ALA A 224 10.80 -3.47 9.99
C ALA A 224 11.47 -4.00 8.71
N GLN A 225 11.43 -5.30 8.48
CA GLN A 225 11.84 -5.93 7.23
C GLN A 225 10.99 -5.45 6.04
N GLY A 226 9.68 -5.31 6.23
CA GLY A 226 8.77 -4.77 5.23
C GLY A 226 9.10 -3.33 4.83
N LEU A 227 9.43 -2.48 5.80
CA LEU A 227 9.83 -1.08 5.56
C LEU A 227 11.21 -0.98 4.89
N ALA A 228 12.18 -1.82 5.26
CA ALA A 228 13.46 -1.90 4.54
C ALA A 228 13.28 -2.32 3.07
N LEU A 229 12.32 -3.22 2.80
CA LEU A 229 11.93 -3.60 1.44
C LEU A 229 11.19 -2.47 0.71
N PHE A 230 10.39 -1.66 1.40
CA PHE A 230 9.75 -0.46 0.84
C PHE A 230 10.81 0.54 0.34
N ASP A 231 11.83 0.82 1.15
CA ASP A 231 12.94 1.70 0.78
C ASP A 231 13.73 1.15 -0.40
N THR A 232 14.05 -0.16 -0.35
CA THR A 232 14.76 -0.85 -1.43
C THR A 232 13.98 -0.74 -2.74
N ALA A 233 12.67 -1.02 -2.71
CA ALA A 233 11.81 -0.88 -3.88
C ALA A 233 11.75 0.58 -4.37
N GLY A 234 11.83 1.55 -3.45
CA GLY A 234 12.04 2.97 -3.68
C GLY A 234 13.10 3.31 -4.72
N THR A 235 14.21 2.56 -4.69
CA THR A 235 15.41 2.80 -5.51
C THR A 235 15.38 2.19 -6.91
N LEU A 236 14.40 1.31 -7.17
CA LEU A 236 14.30 0.57 -8.42
C LEU A 236 13.45 1.34 -9.44
N ASP A 237 13.92 1.46 -10.69
CA ASP A 237 13.15 2.08 -11.77
C ASP A 237 12.20 1.08 -12.45
N GLU A 238 11.43 0.36 -11.64
CA GLU A 238 10.46 -0.63 -12.11
C GLU A 238 9.03 -0.24 -11.72
N PRO A 239 8.05 -0.31 -12.64
CA PRO A 239 6.65 -0.01 -12.36
C PRO A 239 6.02 -0.99 -11.37
N VAL A 240 6.45 -2.25 -11.37
CA VAL A 240 5.92 -3.31 -10.51
C VAL A 240 7.08 -4.07 -9.88
N VAL A 241 7.12 -4.09 -8.55
CA VAL A 241 8.13 -4.80 -7.76
C VAL A 241 7.42 -5.79 -6.84
N LEU A 242 8.02 -6.95 -6.61
CA LEU A 242 7.51 -7.95 -5.67
C LEU A 242 8.43 -8.02 -4.45
N PRO A 243 8.17 -7.25 -3.37
CA PRO A 243 8.91 -7.41 -2.14
C PRO A 243 8.37 -8.64 -1.39
N LEU A 244 9.04 -9.77 -1.58
CA LEU A 244 8.70 -11.03 -0.94
C LEU A 244 9.91 -11.81 -0.46
N ARG A 245 9.71 -12.61 0.58
CA ARG A 245 10.69 -13.57 1.07
C ARG A 245 10.30 -14.97 0.62
N LEU A 246 11.14 -15.56 -0.23
CA LEU A 246 10.96 -16.91 -0.77
C LEU A 246 11.91 -17.91 -0.10
N ASP A 247 11.34 -18.99 0.42
CA ASP A 247 12.09 -20.22 0.65
C ASP A 247 12.16 -21.01 -0.66
N THR A 248 13.21 -20.77 -1.44
CA THR A 248 13.41 -21.43 -2.73
C THR A 248 13.63 -22.93 -2.63
N ALA A 249 14.06 -23.45 -1.47
CA ALA A 249 14.20 -24.89 -1.27
C ALA A 249 12.81 -25.52 -1.09
N ALA A 250 11.95 -24.89 -0.28
CA ALA A 250 10.55 -25.31 -0.13
C ALA A 250 9.79 -25.26 -1.46
N VAL A 251 9.95 -24.19 -2.26
CA VAL A 251 9.33 -24.11 -3.60
C VAL A 251 9.81 -25.24 -4.52
N ARG A 252 11.12 -25.53 -4.54
CA ARG A 252 11.66 -26.62 -5.37
C ARG A 252 11.18 -28.00 -4.93
N ALA A 253 10.94 -28.22 -3.64
CA ALA A 253 10.43 -29.48 -3.12
C ALA A 253 8.96 -29.75 -3.52
N GLN A 254 8.25 -28.74 -4.03
CA GLN A 254 6.86 -28.85 -4.50
C GLN A 254 6.73 -28.99 -6.02
N ALA A 255 7.82 -28.79 -6.78
CA ALA A 255 7.86 -28.89 -8.25
C ALA A 255 8.24 -30.30 -8.71
#